data_AF-A0A4U2MPN6-F1
#
_entry.id   AF-A0A4U2MPN6-F1
#
_cell.length_a   1.000
_cell.length_b   1.000
_cell.length_c   1.000
_cell.angle_alpha   90.00
_cell.angle_beta   90.00
_cell.angle_gamma   90.00
#
_symmetry.space_group_name_H-M   'P 1'
#
loop_
_entity.id
_entity.type
_entity.pdbx_description
1 polymer ?
#
loop_
_entity_poly.entity_id
_entity_poly.type
_entity_poly.pdbx_seq_one_letter_code
_entity_poly.pdbx_strand_id
1 'polypeptide(L)'
;MPTINGKYNIKAVSNIIGIQPSTLRAWERRYQIIAPKRNHAGHRLYTEEHIQILKWLMDKVSSGMMIGQAVQLLEGNRLQSNVQKEIHYDREVVLVDDLLQALLKFDEITTSALLNEAFSIYATEKVIASIVLQVSNKLLTLKNNNEVTMVQFQYVVSFLQTRLGMVYHNASSFSSIHKVVVLENNMLKGFVFSTYLRLKGYEVIYIRASLAEDGILLAVEQIQPTYVVVSFDEERELKNAMKDMNLLQEKSEKLSVGFIGEIGARDQLNIQTCLIGDTKEEWDDWLKMLE
;
A
#
# COMPACT_ATOMS: atom_id res chain seq x y z
N MET A 1 13.11 2.46 -10.74
CA MET A 1 12.67 2.69 -12.13
C MET A 1 11.87 1.47 -12.58
N PRO A 2 10.53 1.47 -12.54
CA PRO A 2 9.76 0.31 -12.94
C PRO A 2 9.83 0.14 -14.46
N THR A 3 10.26 -1.03 -14.91
CA THR A 3 10.35 -1.39 -16.32
C THR A 3 8.95 -1.67 -16.87
N ILE A 4 8.32 -0.63 -17.43
CA ILE A 4 7.08 -0.74 -18.19
C ILE A 4 7.34 -1.62 -19.43
N ASN A 5 7.10 -2.93 -19.29
CA ASN A 5 7.19 -3.92 -20.37
C ASN A 5 5.83 -4.01 -21.09
N GLY A 6 5.74 -3.41 -22.29
CA GLY A 6 4.57 -3.58 -23.15
C GLY A 6 4.45 -5.03 -23.60
N LYS A 7 3.27 -5.65 -23.41
CA LYS A 7 3.00 -7.06 -23.68
C LYS A 7 2.19 -7.30 -24.97
N TYR A 8 1.47 -6.28 -25.46
CA TYR A 8 0.53 -6.45 -26.56
C TYR A 8 1.03 -5.86 -27.86
N ASN A 9 0.78 -6.54 -28.97
CA ASN A 9 1.01 -5.99 -30.31
C ASN A 9 -0.22 -5.21 -30.80
N ILE A 10 -0.06 -4.44 -31.88
CA ILE A 10 -1.15 -3.60 -32.40
C ILE A 10 -2.39 -4.40 -32.82
N LYS A 11 -2.23 -5.64 -33.31
CA LYS A 11 -3.37 -6.50 -33.70
C LYS A 11 -4.16 -6.92 -32.47
N ALA A 12 -3.48 -7.32 -31.40
CA ALA A 12 -4.11 -7.68 -30.14
C ALA A 12 -4.89 -6.50 -29.55
N VAL A 13 -4.28 -5.31 -29.49
CA VAL A 13 -4.97 -4.10 -28.99
C VAL A 13 -6.17 -3.74 -29.86
N SER A 14 -6.02 -3.78 -31.18
CA SER A 14 -7.10 -3.49 -32.13
C SER A 14 -8.30 -4.42 -31.95
N ASN A 15 -8.05 -5.71 -31.71
CA ASN A 15 -9.10 -6.69 -31.42
C ASN A 15 -9.78 -6.42 -30.07
N ILE A 16 -9.02 -6.05 -29.04
CA ILE A 16 -9.55 -5.77 -27.70
C ILE A 16 -10.46 -4.54 -27.68
N ILE A 17 -10.09 -3.47 -28.40
CA ILE A 17 -10.84 -2.20 -28.40
C ILE A 17 -11.83 -2.06 -29.56
N GLY A 18 -11.82 -3.02 -30.51
CA GLY A 18 -12.79 -3.08 -31.61
C GLY A 18 -12.57 -2.05 -32.73
N ILE A 19 -11.34 -1.61 -33.01
CA ILE A 19 -11.04 -0.67 -34.10
C ILE A 19 -9.95 -1.20 -35.03
N GLN A 20 -9.90 -0.67 -36.26
CA GLN A 20 -8.86 -1.05 -37.22
C GLN A 20 -7.47 -0.57 -36.77
N PRO A 21 -6.39 -1.36 -36.99
CA PRO A 21 -5.03 -0.93 -36.68
C PRO A 21 -4.60 0.39 -37.33
N SER A 22 -5.16 0.71 -38.50
CA SER A 22 -4.95 1.99 -39.19
C SER A 22 -5.54 3.17 -38.42
N THR A 23 -6.74 3.02 -37.86
CA THR A 23 -7.42 4.03 -37.03
C THR A 23 -6.65 4.28 -35.75
N LEU A 24 -6.20 3.21 -35.08
CA LEU A 24 -5.39 3.33 -33.86
C LEU A 24 -4.08 4.10 -34.13
N ARG A 25 -3.39 3.80 -35.24
CA ARG A 25 -2.19 4.55 -35.65
C ARG A 25 -2.47 6.02 -35.96
N ALA A 26 -3.62 6.31 -36.58
CA ALA A 26 -4.02 7.68 -36.87
C ALA A 26 -4.27 8.46 -35.58
N TRP A 27 -4.91 7.84 -34.58
CA TRP A 27 -5.14 8.46 -33.27
C TRP A 27 -3.83 8.68 -32.51
N GLU A 28 -2.92 7.71 -32.47
CA GLU A 28 -1.58 7.88 -31.90
C GLU A 28 -0.85 9.07 -32.52
N ARG A 29 -0.81 9.16 -33.85
CA ARG A 29 -0.09 10.23 -34.55
C ARG A 29 -0.72 11.61 -34.31
N ARG A 30 -2.06 11.69 -34.33
CA ARG A 30 -2.78 12.96 -34.30
C ARG A 30 -2.90 13.53 -32.88
N TYR A 31 -3.10 12.67 -31.90
CA TYR A 31 -3.44 13.08 -30.54
C TYR A 31 -2.38 12.71 -29.50
N GLN A 32 -1.40 11.88 -29.84
CA GLN A 32 -0.31 11.46 -28.94
C GLN A 32 -0.77 10.91 -27.57
N ILE A 33 -2.02 10.41 -27.50
CA ILE A 33 -2.69 9.91 -26.29
C ILE A 33 -1.95 8.79 -25.56
N ILE A 34 -1.13 8.04 -26.28
CA ILE A 34 -0.31 6.93 -25.78
C ILE A 34 1.01 6.90 -26.57
N ALA A 35 2.06 6.43 -25.91
CA ALA A 35 3.40 6.31 -26.50
C ALA A 35 3.93 4.87 -26.35
N PRO A 36 3.49 3.93 -27.21
CA PRO A 36 3.95 2.55 -27.15
C PRO A 36 5.46 2.46 -27.47
N LYS A 37 6.21 1.78 -26.60
CA LYS A 37 7.63 1.47 -26.85
C LYS A 37 7.75 0.55 -28.06
N ARG A 38 8.90 0.57 -28.73
CA ARG A 38 9.19 -0.38 -29.82
C ARG A 38 10.12 -1.48 -29.32
N ASN A 39 9.87 -2.71 -29.75
CA ASN A 39 10.81 -3.81 -29.53
C ASN A 39 12.03 -3.71 -30.46
N HIS A 40 13.01 -4.60 -30.28
CA HIS A 40 14.22 -4.65 -31.12
C HIS A 40 13.95 -4.83 -32.62
N ALA A 41 12.80 -5.42 -32.98
CA ALA A 41 12.35 -5.57 -34.37
C ALA A 41 11.55 -4.36 -34.89
N GLY A 42 11.41 -3.27 -34.12
CA GLY A 42 10.71 -2.04 -34.50
C GLY A 42 9.19 -2.07 -34.35
N HIS A 43 8.61 -3.15 -33.80
CA HIS A 43 7.17 -3.27 -33.56
C HIS A 43 6.73 -2.56 -32.28
N ARG A 44 5.58 -1.88 -32.32
CA ARG A 44 4.95 -1.23 -31.16
C ARG A 44 4.48 -2.28 -30.14
N LEU A 45 4.84 -2.04 -28.88
CA LEU A 45 4.42 -2.79 -27.71
C LEU A 45 3.55 -1.89 -26.82
N TYR A 46 2.33 -2.35 -26.58
CA TYR A 46 1.35 -1.66 -25.76
C TYR A 46 1.29 -2.29 -24.38
N THR A 47 1.03 -1.46 -23.38
CA THR A 47 0.88 -1.84 -21.98
C THR A 47 -0.60 -2.01 -21.67
N GLU A 48 -0.91 -2.61 -20.51
CA GLU A 48 -2.28 -2.65 -20.03
C GLU A 48 -2.86 -1.25 -19.81
N GLU A 49 -2.04 -0.31 -19.31
CA GLU A 49 -2.42 1.10 -19.14
C GLU A 49 -2.86 1.74 -20.48
N HIS A 50 -2.12 1.48 -21.57
CA HIS A 50 -2.52 1.97 -22.90
C HIS A 50 -3.88 1.42 -23.32
N ILE A 51 -4.17 0.14 -23.01
CA ILE A 51 -5.46 -0.48 -23.33
C ILE A 51 -6.58 0.17 -22.53
N GLN A 52 -6.38 0.46 -21.25
CA GLN A 52 -7.39 1.12 -20.42
C GLN A 52 -7.71 2.54 -20.91
N ILE A 53 -6.69 3.31 -21.27
CA ILE A 53 -6.86 4.64 -21.88
C ILE A 53 -7.68 4.54 -23.18
N LEU A 54 -7.35 3.58 -24.04
CA LEU A 54 -8.06 3.39 -25.31
C LEU A 54 -9.50 2.92 -25.10
N LYS A 55 -9.78 2.04 -24.14
CA LYS A 55 -11.15 1.62 -23.77
C LYS A 55 -11.98 2.80 -23.28
N TRP A 56 -11.41 3.64 -22.43
CA TRP A 56 -12.09 4.84 -21.94
C TRP A 56 -12.42 5.80 -23.09
N LEU A 57 -11.48 6.02 -24.03
CA LEU A 57 -11.75 6.84 -25.20
C LEU A 57 -12.85 6.24 -26.08
N MET A 58 -12.88 4.91 -26.24
CA MET A 58 -13.93 4.22 -26.98
C MET A 58 -15.31 4.38 -26.34
N ASP A 59 -15.41 4.35 -25.00
CA ASP A 59 -16.65 4.62 -24.27
C ASP A 59 -17.19 6.03 -24.54
N LYS A 60 -16.32 7.04 -24.61
CA LYS A 60 -16.74 8.41 -24.95
C LYS A 60 -17.12 8.56 -26.41
N VAL A 61 -16.40 7.91 -27.30
CA VAL A 61 -16.74 7.94 -28.73
C VAL A 61 -18.06 7.20 -29.00
N SER A 62 -18.32 6.07 -28.33
CA SER A 62 -19.58 5.35 -28.46
C SER A 62 -20.77 6.13 -27.87
N SER A 63 -20.53 6.99 -26.87
CA SER A 63 -21.53 7.93 -26.34
C SER A 63 -21.76 9.16 -27.24
N GLY A 64 -21.22 9.20 -28.45
CA GLY A 64 -21.42 10.27 -29.44
C GLY A 64 -20.43 11.43 -29.36
N MET A 65 -19.40 11.36 -28.51
CA MET A 65 -18.36 12.40 -28.41
C MET A 65 -17.35 12.29 -29.55
N MET A 66 -16.90 13.41 -30.10
CA MET A 66 -15.80 13.40 -31.06
C MET A 66 -14.50 13.01 -30.36
N ILE A 67 -13.67 12.17 -30.99
CA ILE A 67 -12.41 11.68 -30.40
C ILE A 67 -11.51 12.81 -29.90
N GLY A 68 -11.41 13.94 -30.62
CA GLY A 68 -10.60 15.08 -30.17
C GLY A 68 -11.11 15.71 -28.87
N GLN A 69 -12.42 15.76 -28.65
CA GLN A 69 -13.02 16.25 -27.40
C GLN A 69 -12.81 15.24 -26.26
N ALA A 70 -12.93 13.95 -26.55
CA ALA A 70 -12.65 12.89 -25.58
C ALA A 70 -11.18 12.93 -25.12
N VAL A 71 -10.24 13.20 -26.02
CA VAL A 71 -8.82 13.39 -25.68
C VAL A 71 -8.62 14.62 -24.80
N GLN A 72 -9.19 15.77 -25.16
CA GLN A 72 -9.08 16.98 -24.34
C GLN A 72 -9.68 16.79 -22.94
N LEU A 73 -10.79 16.06 -22.84
CA LEU A 73 -11.39 15.71 -21.56
C LEU A 73 -10.48 14.78 -20.74
N LEU A 74 -9.85 13.80 -21.38
CA LEU A 74 -8.89 12.92 -20.72
C LEU A 74 -7.66 13.70 -20.20
N GLU A 75 -7.12 14.60 -21.02
CA GLU A 75 -5.99 15.46 -20.62
C GLU A 75 -6.39 16.46 -19.53
N GLY A 76 -7.57 17.08 -19.64
CA GLY A 76 -8.12 17.95 -18.60
C GLY A 76 -8.31 17.24 -17.26
N ASN A 77 -8.87 16.02 -17.28
CA ASN A 77 -9.02 15.20 -16.08
C ASN A 77 -7.66 14.78 -15.51
N ARG A 78 -6.68 14.43 -16.37
CA ARG A 78 -5.31 14.14 -15.93
C ARG A 78 -4.67 15.34 -15.26
N LEU A 79 -4.76 16.54 -15.85
CA LEU A 79 -4.22 17.77 -15.28
C LEU A 79 -4.91 18.15 -13.97
N GLN A 80 -6.24 18.09 -13.89
CA GLN A 80 -6.98 18.34 -12.64
C GLN A 80 -6.65 17.31 -11.56
N SER A 81 -6.55 16.03 -11.92
CA SER A 81 -6.15 14.98 -10.98
C SER A 81 -4.70 15.14 -10.51
N ASN A 82 -3.80 15.64 -11.35
CA ASN A 82 -2.41 15.90 -10.98
C ASN A 82 -2.29 17.14 -10.08
N VAL A 83 -3.00 18.23 -10.39
CA VAL A 83 -3.00 19.45 -9.56
C VAL A 83 -3.64 19.19 -8.20
N GLN A 84 -4.76 18.46 -8.14
CA GLN A 84 -5.35 18.05 -6.87
C GLN A 84 -4.43 17.09 -6.11
N LYS A 85 -3.79 16.12 -6.79
CA LYS A 85 -2.79 15.24 -6.16
C LYS A 85 -1.60 16.01 -5.60
N GLU A 86 -1.08 17.01 -6.33
CA GLU A 86 0.05 17.84 -5.86
C GLU A 86 -0.35 18.68 -4.63
N ILE A 87 -1.52 19.34 -4.64
CA ILE A 87 -2.00 20.12 -3.49
C ILE A 87 -2.29 19.24 -2.27
N HIS A 88 -2.91 18.07 -2.49
CA HIS A 88 -3.17 17.12 -1.41
C HIS A 88 -1.88 16.52 -0.85
N TYR A 89 -0.90 16.22 -1.71
CA TYR A 89 0.40 15.73 -1.29
C TYR A 89 1.14 16.74 -0.42
N ASP A 90 1.17 18.01 -0.85
CA ASP A 90 1.84 19.08 -0.09
C ASP A 90 1.20 19.28 1.30
N ARG A 91 -0.14 19.27 1.37
CA ARG A 91 -0.85 19.37 2.65
C ARG A 91 -0.68 18.12 3.52
N GLU A 92 -0.63 16.93 2.94
CA GLU A 92 -0.37 15.68 3.67
C GLU A 92 1.01 15.71 4.32
N VAL A 93 2.05 16.14 3.59
CA VAL A 93 3.42 16.24 4.10
C VAL A 93 3.48 17.21 5.28
N VAL A 94 2.89 18.41 5.13
CA VAL A 94 2.83 19.41 6.22
C VAL A 94 2.11 18.84 7.44
N LEU A 95 0.97 18.18 7.26
CA LEU A 95 0.19 17.62 8.37
C LEU A 95 0.97 16.52 9.11
N VAL A 96 1.69 15.66 8.38
CA VAL A 96 2.56 14.63 8.98
C VAL A 96 3.66 15.26 9.84
N ASP A 97 4.32 16.31 9.34
CA ASP A 97 5.39 16.99 10.08
C ASP A 97 4.86 17.72 11.31
N ASP A 98 3.77 18.49 11.16
CA ASP A 98 3.15 19.22 12.28
C ASP A 98 2.65 18.27 13.36
N LEU A 99 2.04 17.14 12.96
CA LEU A 99 1.54 16.13 13.89
C LEU A 99 2.68 15.49 14.68
N LEU A 100 3.76 15.09 14.00
CA LEU A 100 4.92 14.52 14.67
C LEU A 100 5.57 15.54 15.63
N GLN A 101 5.69 16.81 15.22
CA GLN A 101 6.24 17.86 16.07
C GLN A 101 5.39 18.14 17.31
N ALA A 102 4.06 18.17 17.16
CA ALA A 102 3.14 18.33 18.29
C ALA A 102 3.26 17.15 19.28
N LEU A 103 3.30 15.92 18.76
CA LEU A 103 3.50 14.71 19.57
C LEU A 103 4.83 14.73 20.32
N LEU A 104 5.93 15.10 19.65
CA LEU A 104 7.26 15.19 20.28
C LEU A 104 7.36 16.29 21.36
N LYS A 105 6.45 17.25 21.34
CA LYS A 105 6.29 18.31 22.36
C LYS A 105 5.27 17.97 23.44
N PHE A 106 4.66 16.77 23.40
CA PHE A 106 3.58 16.36 24.31
C PHE A 106 2.35 17.28 24.25
N ASP A 107 2.14 17.96 23.13
CA ASP A 107 1.03 18.89 22.94
C ASP A 107 -0.20 18.16 22.42
N GLU A 108 -0.98 17.58 23.34
CA GLU A 108 -2.18 16.82 23.01
C GLU A 108 -3.29 17.68 22.39
N ILE A 109 -3.35 18.97 22.71
CA ILE A 109 -4.37 19.89 22.18
C ILE A 109 -4.12 20.08 20.69
N THR A 110 -2.90 20.46 20.31
CA THR A 110 -2.52 20.63 18.90
C THR A 110 -2.58 19.31 18.15
N THR A 111 -2.10 18.21 18.76
CA THR A 111 -2.19 16.86 18.19
C THR A 111 -3.64 16.48 17.86
N SER A 112 -4.58 16.74 18.79
CA SER A 112 -5.99 16.42 18.58
C SER A 112 -6.61 17.28 17.47
N ALA A 113 -6.26 18.56 17.39
CA ALA A 113 -6.72 19.44 16.33
C ALA A 113 -6.24 18.97 14.95
N LEU A 114 -4.96 18.62 14.81
CA LEU A 114 -4.37 18.13 13.55
C LEU A 114 -4.98 16.79 13.12
N LEU A 115 -5.23 15.87 14.06
CA LEU A 115 -5.93 14.61 13.76
C LEU A 115 -7.37 14.86 13.29
N ASN A 116 -8.11 15.75 13.95
CA ASN A 116 -9.47 16.09 13.54
C ASN A 116 -9.50 16.73 12.15
N GLU A 117 -8.52 17.60 11.85
CA GLU A 117 -8.35 18.14 10.50
C GLU A 117 -8.09 17.02 9.49
N ALA A 118 -7.17 16.09 9.79
CA ALA A 118 -6.87 14.96 8.91
C ALA A 118 -8.12 14.12 8.60
N PHE A 119 -8.92 13.76 9.61
CA PHE A 119 -10.17 13.01 9.43
C PHE A 119 -11.29 13.82 8.76
N SER A 120 -11.21 15.15 8.76
CA SER A 120 -12.17 16.00 8.05
C SER A 120 -11.88 16.08 6.56
N ILE A 121 -10.62 15.88 6.15
CA ILE A 121 -10.16 16.00 4.76
C ILE A 121 -10.02 14.63 4.10
N TYR A 122 -9.56 13.63 4.85
CA TYR A 122 -9.21 12.32 4.34
C TYR A 122 -10.08 11.22 4.95
N ALA A 123 -10.36 10.18 4.16
CA ALA A 123 -11.00 8.97 4.65
C ALA A 123 -10.15 8.30 5.74
N THR A 124 -10.79 7.63 6.69
CA THR A 124 -10.12 6.91 7.80
C THR A 124 -8.98 6.02 7.31
N GLU A 125 -9.21 5.27 6.24
CA GLU A 125 -8.20 4.41 5.62
C GLU A 125 -6.92 5.18 5.24
N LYS A 126 -7.06 6.37 4.63
CA LYS A 126 -5.92 7.20 4.21
C LYS A 126 -5.20 7.80 5.43
N VAL A 127 -5.94 8.21 6.47
CA VAL A 127 -5.32 8.69 7.72
C VAL A 127 -4.48 7.59 8.37
N ILE A 128 -5.00 6.37 8.46
CA ILE A 128 -4.28 5.25 9.07
C ILE A 128 -3.10 4.78 8.21
N ALA A 129 -3.36 4.37 6.97
CA ALA A 129 -2.36 3.69 6.14
C ALA A 129 -1.37 4.64 5.42
N SER A 130 -1.58 5.96 5.49
CA SER A 130 -0.66 6.94 4.91
C SER A 130 -0.10 7.87 5.98
N ILE A 131 -0.96 8.63 6.65
CA ILE A 131 -0.52 9.70 7.57
C ILE A 131 0.13 9.10 8.82
N VAL A 132 -0.58 8.20 9.53
CA VAL A 132 -0.04 7.57 10.75
C VAL A 132 1.17 6.69 10.44
N LEU A 133 1.16 6.00 9.30
CA LEU A 133 2.31 5.22 8.82
C LEU A 133 3.54 6.10 8.59
N GLN A 134 3.40 7.22 7.90
CA GLN A 134 4.49 8.17 7.66
C GLN A 134 5.00 8.81 8.95
N VAL A 135 4.11 9.18 9.88
CA VAL A 135 4.52 9.65 11.22
C VAL A 135 5.35 8.60 11.93
N SER A 136 4.92 7.33 11.89
CA SER A 136 5.65 6.21 12.52
C SER A 136 7.03 6.00 11.90
N ASN A 137 7.13 6.06 10.58
CA ASN A 137 8.40 5.90 9.86
C ASN A 137 9.36 7.07 10.15
N LYS A 138 8.87 8.32 10.11
CA LYS A 138 9.68 9.50 10.48
C LYS A 138 10.17 9.43 11.93
N LEU A 139 9.30 9.02 12.86
CA LEU A 139 9.69 8.81 14.26
C LEU A 139 10.82 7.79 14.39
N LEU A 140 10.76 6.67 13.65
CA LEU A 140 11.81 5.66 13.64
C LEU A 140 13.12 6.22 13.11
N THR A 141 13.09 6.99 12.01
CA THR A 141 14.28 7.67 11.48
C THR A 141 14.91 8.58 12.53
N LEU A 142 14.12 9.43 13.19
CA LEU A 142 14.61 10.31 14.25
C LEU A 142 15.21 9.53 15.42
N LYS A 143 14.60 8.40 15.84
CA LYS A 143 15.14 7.53 16.88
C LYS A 143 16.51 6.96 16.46
N ASN A 144 16.60 6.42 15.25
CA ASN A 144 17.84 5.80 14.75
C ASN A 144 18.98 6.82 14.62
N ASN A 145 18.65 8.08 14.34
CA ASN A 145 19.60 9.19 14.31
C ASN A 145 19.91 9.80 15.68
N ASN A 146 19.29 9.31 16.77
CA ASN A 146 19.37 9.87 18.13
C ASN A 146 18.87 11.34 18.23
N GLU A 147 17.92 11.72 17.40
CA GLU A 147 17.32 13.08 17.37
C GLU A 147 16.11 13.21 18.32
N VAL A 148 15.62 12.11 18.87
CA VAL A 148 14.55 12.06 19.87
C VAL A 148 14.98 11.25 21.08
N THR A 149 14.50 11.64 22.26
CA THR A 149 14.71 10.87 23.48
C THR A 149 13.86 9.60 23.49
N MET A 150 14.28 8.59 24.26
CA MET A 150 13.46 7.37 24.45
C MET A 150 12.08 7.69 25.06
N VAL A 151 11.98 8.70 25.94
CA VAL A 151 10.70 9.10 26.54
C VAL A 151 9.76 9.66 25.48
N GLN A 152 10.24 10.55 24.61
CA GLN A 152 9.45 11.07 23.48
C GLN A 152 9.02 9.94 22.54
N PHE A 153 9.95 9.05 22.20
CA PHE A 153 9.66 7.91 21.34
C PHE A 153 8.53 7.04 21.92
N GLN A 154 8.65 6.61 23.18
CA GLN A 154 7.66 5.75 23.82
C GLN A 154 6.31 6.45 24.01
N TYR A 155 6.31 7.76 24.29
CA TYR A 155 5.07 8.54 24.36
C TYR A 155 4.34 8.56 23.02
N VAL A 156 5.03 8.91 21.94
CA VAL A 156 4.44 8.95 20.58
C VAL A 156 3.88 7.58 20.22
N VAL A 157 4.65 6.51 20.46
CA VAL A 157 4.22 5.12 20.21
C VAL A 157 2.94 4.79 21.00
N SER A 158 2.92 5.06 22.31
CA SER A 158 1.76 4.78 23.17
C SER A 158 0.52 5.57 22.77
N PHE A 159 0.69 6.83 22.40
CA PHE A 159 -0.40 7.70 21.94
C PHE A 159 -1.03 7.14 20.65
N LEU A 160 -0.19 6.84 19.65
CA LEU A 160 -0.66 6.30 18.37
C LEU A 160 -1.30 4.92 18.56
N GLN A 161 -0.77 4.04 19.42
CA GLN A 161 -1.41 2.75 19.75
C GLN A 161 -2.81 2.94 20.30
N THR A 162 -2.99 3.88 21.23
CA THR A 162 -4.31 4.14 21.83
C THR A 162 -5.30 4.61 20.75
N ARG A 163 -4.88 5.51 19.86
CA ARG A 163 -5.72 6.01 18.76
C ARG A 163 -6.03 4.93 17.72
N LEU A 164 -5.04 4.15 17.30
CA LEU A 164 -5.21 3.04 16.38
C LEU A 164 -6.12 1.96 16.96
N GLY A 165 -5.97 1.64 18.25
CA GLY A 165 -6.79 0.66 18.95
C GLY A 165 -8.28 0.97 18.89
N MET A 166 -8.67 2.24 19.02
CA MET A 166 -10.07 2.64 18.86
C MET A 166 -10.60 2.32 17.46
N VAL A 167 -9.84 2.63 16.41
CA VAL A 167 -10.23 2.34 15.02
C VAL A 167 -10.27 0.83 14.78
N TYR A 168 -9.25 0.11 15.24
CA TYR A 168 -9.11 -1.34 15.13
C TYR A 168 -10.28 -2.10 15.75
N HIS A 169 -10.72 -1.70 16.94
CA HIS A 169 -11.85 -2.37 17.62
C HIS A 169 -13.22 -1.96 17.07
N ASN A 170 -13.36 -0.73 16.57
CA ASN A 170 -14.60 -0.27 15.94
C ASN A 170 -14.82 -0.89 14.54
N ALA A 171 -13.75 -1.27 13.84
CA ALA A 171 -13.82 -1.99 12.58
C ALA A 171 -14.15 -3.49 12.81
N SER A 172 -15.42 -3.78 13.08
CA SER A 172 -15.90 -5.11 13.48
C SER A 172 -16.70 -5.87 12.42
N SER A 173 -16.91 -5.27 11.25
CA SER A 173 -17.60 -5.93 10.13
C SER A 173 -16.62 -6.75 9.30
N PHE A 174 -16.61 -8.06 9.50
CA PHE A 174 -15.74 -8.98 8.77
C PHE A 174 -16.48 -9.57 7.56
N SER A 175 -16.04 -9.20 6.36
CA SER A 175 -16.59 -9.69 5.09
C SER A 175 -15.65 -10.67 4.37
N SER A 176 -14.36 -10.65 4.72
CA SER A 176 -13.38 -11.59 4.17
C SER A 176 -13.48 -12.96 4.85
N ILE A 177 -13.21 -14.02 4.07
CA ILE A 177 -13.07 -15.38 4.60
C ILE A 177 -11.70 -15.62 5.24
N HIS A 178 -10.73 -14.73 4.98
CA HIS A 178 -9.35 -14.90 5.41
C HIS A 178 -9.15 -14.32 6.81
N LYS A 179 -8.63 -15.15 7.70
CA LYS A 179 -8.20 -14.74 9.03
C LYS A 179 -6.69 -14.48 9.02
N VAL A 180 -6.27 -13.36 9.58
CA VAL A 180 -4.88 -12.89 9.59
C VAL A 180 -4.39 -12.72 11.01
N VAL A 181 -3.26 -13.32 11.35
CA VAL A 181 -2.52 -13.01 12.58
C VAL A 181 -1.38 -12.09 12.20
N VAL A 182 -1.22 -10.98 12.93
CA VAL A 182 -0.10 -10.05 12.75
C VAL A 182 0.71 -10.01 14.04
N LEU A 183 2.01 -10.30 13.92
CA LEU A 183 2.97 -10.31 15.02
C LEU A 183 3.88 -9.09 14.91
N GLU A 184 4.02 -8.34 15.99
CA GLU A 184 4.90 -7.15 16.05
C GLU A 184 5.49 -7.00 17.45
N ASN A 185 6.81 -6.84 17.56
CA ASN A 185 7.45 -6.69 18.86
C ASN A 185 7.73 -5.22 19.23
N ASN A 186 8.20 -4.43 18.25
CA ASN A 186 8.88 -3.17 18.55
C ASN A 186 8.07 -1.94 18.17
N MET A 187 7.65 -1.79 16.91
CA MET A 187 7.03 -0.56 16.44
C MET A 187 5.49 -0.65 16.32
N LEU A 188 4.93 0.03 15.32
CA LEU A 188 3.50 0.21 15.05
C LEU A 188 3.11 -0.23 13.65
N LYS A 189 4.06 -0.59 12.81
CA LYS A 189 3.82 -0.83 11.38
C LYS A 189 2.87 -2.01 11.19
N GLY A 190 3.08 -3.08 11.94
CA GLY A 190 2.20 -4.23 12.05
C GLY A 190 0.82 -3.84 12.58
N PHE A 191 0.74 -2.97 13.60
CA PHE A 191 -0.55 -2.53 14.13
C PHE A 191 -1.33 -1.61 13.18
N VAL A 192 -0.62 -0.72 12.46
CA VAL A 192 -1.20 0.12 11.40
C VAL A 192 -1.74 -0.76 10.28
N PHE A 193 -0.94 -1.72 9.80
CA PHE A 193 -1.38 -2.71 8.80
C PHE A 193 -2.59 -3.50 9.27
N SER A 194 -2.56 -3.99 10.52
CA SER A 194 -3.68 -4.73 11.12
C SER A 194 -4.97 -3.92 11.15
N THR A 195 -4.86 -2.64 11.49
CA THR A 195 -5.98 -1.70 11.51
C THR A 195 -6.51 -1.44 10.10
N TYR A 196 -5.62 -1.24 9.14
CA TYR A 196 -5.97 -1.09 7.73
C TYR A 196 -6.71 -2.33 7.18
N LEU A 197 -6.22 -3.54 7.46
CA LEU A 197 -6.88 -4.78 7.07
C LEU A 197 -8.28 -4.93 7.66
N ARG A 198 -8.47 -4.56 8.93
CA ARG A 198 -9.81 -4.54 9.53
C ARG A 198 -10.76 -3.56 8.84
N LEU A 199 -10.26 -2.38 8.43
CA LEU A 199 -11.05 -1.44 7.62
C LEU A 199 -11.41 -2.01 6.25
N LYS A 200 -10.63 -2.97 5.73
CA LYS A 200 -10.93 -3.74 4.51
C LYS A 200 -11.81 -4.98 4.75
N GLY A 201 -12.25 -5.21 5.98
CA GLY A 201 -13.16 -6.30 6.34
C GLY A 201 -12.50 -7.64 6.62
N TYR A 202 -11.18 -7.69 6.86
CA TYR A 202 -10.48 -8.90 7.28
C TYR A 202 -10.60 -9.14 8.78
N GLU A 203 -10.75 -10.40 9.18
CA GLU A 203 -10.64 -10.80 10.58
C GLU A 203 -9.16 -10.84 10.96
N VAL A 204 -8.70 -9.78 11.63
CA VAL A 204 -7.30 -9.65 12.05
C VAL A 204 -7.17 -9.84 13.56
N ILE A 205 -6.15 -10.59 13.97
CA ILE A 205 -5.69 -10.73 15.34
C ILE A 205 -4.26 -10.18 15.42
N TYR A 206 -4.13 -8.98 15.96
CA TYR A 206 -2.84 -8.38 16.28
C TYR A 206 -2.32 -8.90 17.62
N ILE A 207 -1.06 -9.34 17.66
CA ILE A 207 -0.38 -9.81 18.85
C ILE A 207 0.95 -9.06 18.96
N ARG A 208 1.16 -8.40 20.11
CA ARG A 208 2.44 -7.75 20.39
C ARG A 208 3.44 -8.78 20.92
N ALA A 209 3.97 -9.60 20.02
CA ALA A 209 4.91 -10.68 20.32
C ALA A 209 5.80 -10.98 19.11
N SER A 210 6.94 -11.61 19.37
CA SER A 210 7.79 -12.23 18.34
C SER A 210 7.51 -13.73 18.22
N LEU A 211 7.84 -14.34 17.06
CA LEU A 211 7.69 -15.80 16.86
C LEU A 211 8.53 -16.65 17.83
N ALA A 212 9.61 -16.08 18.36
CA ALA A 212 10.48 -16.77 19.32
C ALA A 212 9.87 -16.86 20.72
N GLU A 213 8.76 -16.19 20.99
CA GLU A 213 8.09 -16.24 22.29
C GLU A 213 7.34 -17.56 22.50
N ASP A 214 7.44 -18.09 23.72
CA ASP A 214 6.78 -19.32 24.11
C ASP A 214 5.26 -19.22 23.92
N GLY A 215 4.68 -20.24 23.28
CA GLY A 215 3.24 -20.35 23.09
C GLY A 215 2.68 -19.71 21.81
N ILE A 216 3.47 -18.97 21.02
CA ILE A 216 3.00 -18.40 19.75
C ILE A 216 2.59 -19.49 18.75
N LEU A 217 3.35 -20.59 18.66
CA LEU A 217 2.98 -21.73 17.82
C LEU A 217 1.61 -22.31 18.23
N LEU A 218 1.37 -22.47 19.54
CA LEU A 218 0.10 -22.97 20.06
C LEU A 218 -1.06 -22.00 19.77
N ALA A 219 -0.80 -20.69 19.90
CA ALA A 219 -1.79 -19.67 19.56
C ALA A 219 -2.16 -19.72 18.08
N VAL A 220 -1.17 -19.86 17.17
CA VAL A 220 -1.42 -20.01 15.73
C VAL A 220 -2.20 -21.29 15.43
N GLU A 221 -1.84 -22.41 16.05
CA GLU A 221 -2.57 -23.69 15.92
C GLU A 221 -4.02 -23.58 16.40
N GLN A 222 -4.28 -22.83 17.48
CA GLN A 222 -5.63 -22.61 18.02
C GLN A 222 -6.46 -21.64 17.15
N ILE A 223 -5.83 -20.57 16.65
CA ILE A 223 -6.49 -19.54 15.84
C ILE A 223 -6.83 -20.05 14.44
N GLN A 224 -5.99 -20.94 13.91
CA GLN A 224 -6.02 -21.47 12.54
C GLN A 224 -6.14 -20.36 11.48
N PRO A 225 -5.19 -19.40 11.43
CA PRO A 225 -5.25 -18.32 10.46
C PRO A 225 -4.91 -18.79 9.05
N THR A 226 -5.41 -18.08 8.05
CA THR A 226 -4.96 -18.24 6.66
C THR A 226 -3.59 -17.61 6.46
N TYR A 227 -3.34 -16.47 7.12
CA TYR A 227 -2.09 -15.72 7.04
C TYR A 227 -1.49 -15.47 8.42
N VAL A 228 -0.18 -15.68 8.57
CA VAL A 228 0.59 -15.09 9.67
C VAL A 228 1.56 -14.09 9.05
N VAL A 229 1.49 -12.85 9.53
CA VAL A 229 2.31 -11.74 9.07
C VAL A 229 3.22 -11.28 10.20
N VAL A 230 4.51 -11.12 9.93
CA VAL A 230 5.47 -10.59 10.92
C VAL A 230 5.94 -9.21 10.49
N SER A 231 5.74 -8.24 11.37
CA SER A 231 6.37 -6.91 11.27
C SER A 231 7.79 -6.99 11.82
N PHE A 232 8.75 -6.45 11.07
CA PHE A 232 10.15 -6.36 11.49
C PHE A 232 10.69 -4.96 11.24
N ASP A 233 11.59 -4.52 12.12
CA ASP A 233 12.28 -3.23 12.00
C ASP A 233 13.76 -3.42 11.60
N GLU A 234 14.33 -4.59 11.89
CA GLU A 234 15.73 -4.92 11.58
C GLU A 234 15.86 -6.24 10.79
N GLU A 235 16.87 -6.31 9.91
CA GLU A 235 17.14 -7.49 9.07
C GLU A 235 17.40 -8.77 9.90
N ARG A 236 17.94 -8.63 11.12
CA ARG A 236 18.17 -9.76 12.02
C ARG A 236 16.85 -10.38 12.49
N GLU A 237 15.84 -9.58 12.77
CA GLU A 237 14.51 -10.04 13.18
C GLU A 237 13.87 -10.84 12.05
N LEU A 238 14.00 -10.35 10.81
CA LEU A 238 13.52 -11.04 9.62
C LEU A 238 14.13 -12.44 9.47
N LYS A 239 15.46 -12.58 9.60
CA LYS A 239 16.14 -13.88 9.49
C LYS A 239 15.64 -14.89 10.51
N ASN A 240 15.41 -14.45 11.75
CA ASN A 240 14.88 -15.31 12.80
C ASN A 240 13.42 -15.70 12.49
N ALA A 241 12.59 -14.72 12.13
CA ALA A 241 11.19 -14.96 11.78
C ALA A 241 11.03 -15.92 10.59
N MET A 242 11.89 -15.83 9.57
CA MET A 242 11.89 -16.77 8.44
C MET A 242 12.12 -18.22 8.87
N LYS A 243 13.08 -18.45 9.79
CA LYS A 243 13.38 -19.79 10.29
C LYS A 243 12.16 -20.39 10.99
N ASP A 244 11.51 -19.60 11.85
CA ASP A 244 10.37 -20.05 12.65
C ASP A 244 9.12 -20.26 11.77
N MET A 245 8.96 -19.44 10.73
CA MET A 245 7.84 -19.55 9.79
C MET A 245 7.92 -20.78 8.88
N ASN A 246 9.12 -21.17 8.44
CA ASN A 246 9.27 -22.40 7.66
C ASN A 246 8.78 -23.63 8.45
N LEU A 247 9.08 -23.68 9.76
CA LEU A 247 8.60 -24.73 10.65
C LEU A 247 7.07 -24.73 10.81
N LEU A 248 6.45 -23.55 10.78
CA LEU A 248 4.99 -23.41 10.83
C LEU A 248 4.31 -23.87 9.54
N GLN A 249 4.87 -23.52 8.38
CA GLN A 249 4.33 -23.94 7.08
C GLN A 249 4.45 -25.45 6.86
N GLU A 250 5.53 -26.09 7.35
CA GLU A 250 5.66 -27.55 7.33
C GLU A 250 4.55 -28.26 8.12
N LYS A 251 4.01 -27.61 9.17
CA LYS A 251 2.92 -28.16 9.99
C LYS A 251 1.52 -27.84 9.45
N SER A 252 1.39 -26.87 8.56
CA SER A 252 0.10 -26.42 8.02
C SER A 252 0.22 -26.02 6.55
N GLU A 253 -0.14 -26.94 5.65
CA GLU A 253 -0.08 -26.72 4.19
C GLU A 253 -0.93 -25.54 3.70
N LYS A 254 -1.92 -25.10 4.47
CA LYS A 254 -2.82 -23.98 4.12
C LYS A 254 -2.33 -22.63 4.66
N LEU A 255 -1.30 -22.62 5.49
CA LEU A 255 -0.80 -21.41 6.12
C LEU A 255 0.11 -20.63 5.17
N SER A 256 -0.29 -19.40 4.85
CA SER A 256 0.55 -18.46 4.12
C SER A 256 1.27 -17.52 5.09
N VAL A 257 2.49 -17.13 4.74
CA VAL A 257 3.34 -16.26 5.56
C VAL A 257 3.63 -14.98 4.82
N GLY A 258 3.55 -13.86 5.54
CA GLY A 258 3.91 -12.54 5.04
C GLY A 258 4.87 -11.80 5.95
N PHE A 259 5.62 -10.87 5.38
CA PHE A 259 6.52 -10.00 6.13
C PHE A 259 6.26 -8.53 5.78
N ILE A 260 6.29 -7.67 6.80
CA ILE A 260 6.13 -6.22 6.68
C ILE A 260 7.34 -5.55 7.30
N GLY A 261 8.01 -4.71 6.51
CA GLY A 261 9.26 -4.07 6.91
C GLY A 261 10.06 -3.67 5.67
N GLU A 262 11.06 -2.83 5.87
CA GLU A 262 11.92 -2.38 4.79
C GLU A 262 13.12 -3.32 4.68
N ILE A 263 13.38 -3.86 3.49
CA ILE A 263 14.59 -4.65 3.22
C ILE A 263 15.57 -3.73 2.53
N GLY A 264 16.77 -3.59 3.09
CA GLY A 264 17.84 -2.84 2.45
C GLY A 264 18.12 -3.37 1.03
N ALA A 265 18.50 -2.49 0.11
CA ALA A 265 18.75 -2.80 -1.30
C ALA A 265 19.84 -3.87 -1.60
N ARG A 266 20.42 -4.51 -0.58
CA ARG A 266 21.53 -5.47 -0.68
C ARG A 266 21.14 -6.92 -0.39
N ASP A 267 19.95 -7.20 0.12
CA ASP A 267 19.57 -8.58 0.44
C ASP A 267 18.70 -9.22 -0.65
N GLN A 268 19.36 -9.99 -1.50
CA GLN A 268 18.75 -11.00 -2.38
C GLN A 268 18.31 -12.23 -1.55
N LEU A 269 17.56 -12.02 -0.48
CA LEU A 269 16.78 -13.11 0.10
C LEU A 269 15.66 -13.40 -0.92
N ASN A 270 15.39 -14.67 -1.24
CA ASN A 270 14.28 -15.10 -2.10
C ASN A 270 12.92 -14.90 -1.40
N ILE A 271 12.65 -13.67 -0.94
CA ILE A 271 11.47 -13.29 -0.15
C ILE A 271 10.55 -12.33 -0.89
N GLN A 272 10.84 -12.02 -2.16
CA GLN A 272 9.97 -11.18 -3.00
C GLN A 272 8.53 -11.69 -3.08
N THR A 273 8.31 -13.00 -2.92
CA THR A 273 6.98 -13.61 -2.95
C THR A 273 6.21 -13.48 -1.63
N CYS A 274 6.90 -13.19 -0.52
CA CYS A 274 6.30 -13.13 0.82
C CYS A 274 6.37 -11.73 1.45
N LEU A 275 7.06 -10.78 0.80
CA LEU A 275 7.10 -9.39 1.22
C LEU A 275 5.78 -8.70 0.84
N ILE A 276 5.11 -8.14 1.84
CA ILE A 276 3.84 -7.41 1.66
C ILE A 276 4.12 -5.94 1.32
N GLY A 277 5.27 -5.41 1.75
CA GLY A 277 5.67 -4.02 1.56
C GLY A 277 5.43 -3.15 2.80
N ASP A 278 5.73 -1.86 2.66
CA ASP A 278 5.68 -0.88 3.74
C ASP A 278 4.90 0.40 3.37
N THR A 279 4.21 0.37 2.23
CA THR A 279 3.30 1.43 1.77
C THR A 279 1.87 0.92 1.61
N LYS A 280 0.91 1.86 1.65
CA LYS A 280 -0.50 1.53 1.39
C LYS A 280 -0.69 0.90 0.01
N GLU A 281 0.00 1.41 -1.00
CA GLU A 281 -0.11 0.93 -2.38
C GLU A 281 0.33 -0.53 -2.50
N GLU A 282 1.42 -0.91 -1.83
CA GLU A 282 1.88 -2.30 -1.79
C GLU A 282 0.90 -3.19 -1.02
N TRP A 283 0.31 -2.69 0.07
CA TRP A 283 -0.73 -3.42 0.81
C TRP A 283 -2.00 -3.61 -0.03
N ASP A 284 -2.44 -2.59 -0.77
CA ASP A 284 -3.56 -2.70 -1.72
C ASP A 284 -3.25 -3.74 -2.81
N ASP A 285 -2.02 -3.79 -3.31
CA ASP A 285 -1.59 -4.76 -4.32
C ASP A 285 -1.51 -6.18 -3.77
N TRP A 286 -1.03 -6.36 -2.54
CA TRP A 286 -1.05 -7.64 -1.84
C TRP A 286 -2.48 -8.16 -1.66
N LEU A 287 -3.41 -7.31 -1.24
CA LEU A 287 -4.82 -7.68 -1.05
C LEU A 287 -5.49 -8.18 -2.34
N LYS A 288 -5.19 -7.56 -3.49
CA LYS A 288 -5.71 -8.00 -4.80
C LYS A 288 -5.22 -9.41 -5.19
N MET A 289 -4.11 -9.88 -4.62
CA MET A 289 -3.64 -11.25 -4.85
C MET A 289 -4.39 -12.29 -4.00
N LEU A 290 -5.19 -11.84 -3.01
CA LEU A 290 -5.93 -12.70 -2.09
C LEU A 290 -7.40 -12.94 -2.49
N GLU A 291 -7.91 -12.13 -3.43
CA GLU A 291 -9.25 -12.22 -4.04
C GLU A 291 -9.30 -13.27 -5.16
#